data_AF-A0AA44WN71-F1
#
_entry.id   AF-A0AA44WN71-F1
#
_cell.length_a   1.000
_cell.length_b   1.000
_cell.length_c   1.000
_cell.angle_alpha   90.00
_cell.angle_beta   90.00
_cell.angle_gamma   90.00
#
_symmetry.space_group_name_H-M   'P 1'
#
loop_
_entity.id
_entity.type
_entity.pdbx_description
1 polymer ?
#
loop_
_entity_poly.entity_id
_entity_poly.type
_entity_poly.pdbx_seq_one_letter_code
_entity_poly.pdbx_strand_id
1 'polypeptide(L)'
;MGSHKTGGSDQEKVKALLDQELAKSLQEHLPSLLDAPSIEPLLQRLSDATQTASCVVPKSALKKRSGVELASRARELFNLCVASERSQSAEMLPVRTKLLLQSRLLAFLMMHLALWTGDEGLDVKMGDVELLFSMVFKVATLFIGDEDHGSAVTVLQKAAEYTLLFPRLRPSLDPDELELSHRLEAEYLILRTALALKESRIDVAEHMYAKVEQLRASLDPTSAENLAEMARTSV
;
A
#
# COMPACT_ATOMS: atom_id res chain seq x y z
N MET A 1 -15.92 -29.43 -14.06
CA MET A 1 -15.51 -28.35 -14.99
C MET A 1 -16.34 -27.12 -14.67
N GLY A 2 -15.77 -26.12 -13.98
CA GLY A 2 -16.55 -24.98 -13.52
C GLY A 2 -15.66 -23.84 -13.03
N SER A 3 -15.03 -23.13 -13.95
CA SER A 3 -14.27 -21.90 -13.66
C SER A 3 -14.38 -20.95 -14.85
N HIS A 4 -15.42 -20.11 -14.94
CA HIS A 4 -15.42 -19.02 -15.94
C HIS A 4 -16.31 -17.79 -15.66
N LYS A 5 -16.96 -17.64 -14.49
CA LYS A 5 -17.86 -16.48 -14.24
C LYS A 5 -17.30 -15.34 -13.38
N THR A 6 -16.20 -15.53 -12.65
CA THR A 6 -15.71 -14.50 -11.70
C THR A 6 -14.87 -13.41 -12.36
N GLY A 7 -14.20 -13.70 -13.48
CA GLY A 7 -13.27 -12.76 -14.12
C GLY A 7 -13.94 -11.51 -14.72
N GLY A 8 -15.16 -11.63 -15.26
CA GLY A 8 -15.87 -10.49 -15.84
C GLY A 8 -16.27 -9.42 -14.81
N SER A 9 -16.69 -9.86 -13.61
CA SER A 9 -17.10 -8.97 -12.53
C SER A 9 -15.93 -8.15 -11.98
N ASP A 10 -14.75 -8.74 -11.85
CA ASP A 10 -13.58 -8.02 -11.31
C ASP A 10 -13.02 -7.01 -12.33
N GLN A 11 -13.10 -7.29 -13.63
CA GLN A 11 -12.74 -6.30 -14.66
C GLN A 11 -13.68 -5.09 -14.67
N GLU A 12 -14.97 -5.30 -14.44
CA GLU A 12 -15.96 -4.21 -14.31
C GLU A 12 -15.72 -3.41 -13.03
N LYS A 13 -15.43 -4.07 -11.91
CA LYS A 13 -15.03 -3.39 -10.66
C LYS A 13 -13.77 -2.56 -10.86
N VAL A 14 -12.73 -3.09 -11.51
CA VAL A 14 -11.52 -2.31 -11.78
C VAL A 14 -11.81 -1.13 -12.70
N LYS A 15 -12.68 -1.28 -13.70
CA LYS A 15 -13.15 -0.14 -14.52
C LYS A 15 -13.97 0.89 -13.74
N ALA A 16 -14.74 0.45 -12.74
CA ALA A 16 -15.45 1.34 -11.83
C ALA A 16 -14.52 2.00 -10.80
N LEU A 17 -13.45 1.33 -10.37
CA LEU A 17 -12.36 1.92 -9.59
C LEU A 17 -11.59 2.97 -10.40
N LEU A 18 -11.53 2.73 -11.72
CA LEU A 18 -11.04 3.69 -12.71
C LEU A 18 -12.04 4.81 -13.01
N ASP A 19 -13.16 4.93 -12.26
CA ASP A 19 -14.08 6.06 -12.37
C ASP A 19 -13.25 7.34 -12.38
N GLN A 20 -13.14 7.90 -13.60
CA GLN A 20 -12.32 9.06 -13.86
C GLN A 20 -12.76 10.19 -12.96
N GLU A 21 -14.05 10.23 -12.62
CA GLU A 21 -14.65 11.25 -11.80
C GLU A 21 -14.07 11.25 -10.39
N LEU A 22 -13.95 10.08 -9.71
CA LEU A 22 -13.45 10.06 -8.32
C LEU A 22 -11.97 10.41 -8.22
N ALA A 23 -11.12 9.77 -9.02
CA ALA A 23 -9.68 10.05 -9.01
C ALA A 23 -9.40 11.51 -9.41
N LYS A 24 -10.10 12.03 -10.42
CA LYS A 24 -9.98 13.42 -10.86
C LYS A 24 -10.53 14.39 -9.81
N SER A 25 -11.69 14.11 -9.21
CA SER A 25 -12.23 14.93 -8.11
C SER A 25 -11.26 14.98 -6.93
N LEU A 26 -10.62 13.86 -6.56
CA LEU A 26 -9.58 13.87 -5.54
C LEU A 26 -8.40 14.73 -5.99
N GLN A 27 -7.90 14.55 -7.21
CA GLN A 27 -6.78 15.36 -7.72
C GLN A 27 -7.08 16.87 -7.75
N GLU A 28 -8.30 17.26 -8.11
CA GLU A 28 -8.74 18.67 -8.21
C GLU A 28 -9.00 19.31 -6.84
N HIS A 29 -9.57 18.55 -5.90
CA HIS A 29 -10.12 19.10 -4.66
C HIS A 29 -9.25 18.84 -3.42
N LEU A 30 -8.42 17.79 -3.38
CA LEU A 30 -7.54 17.50 -2.24
C LEU A 30 -6.67 18.70 -1.80
N PRO A 31 -6.15 19.54 -2.72
CA PRO A 31 -5.37 20.73 -2.34
C PRO A 31 -6.20 21.85 -1.69
N SER A 32 -7.51 21.93 -1.98
CA SER A 32 -8.38 23.07 -1.63
C SER A 32 -9.50 22.74 -0.63
N LEU A 33 -9.77 21.47 -0.37
CA LEU A 33 -10.76 21.03 0.63
C LEU A 33 -10.24 21.27 2.05
N LEU A 34 -10.91 22.19 2.73
CA LEU A 34 -10.55 22.62 4.09
C LEU A 34 -11.72 22.52 5.08
N ASP A 35 -12.96 22.34 4.62
CA ASP A 35 -14.15 22.24 5.46
C ASP A 35 -14.77 20.83 5.46
N ALA A 36 -15.29 20.40 6.61
CA ALA A 36 -15.87 19.06 6.79
C ALA A 36 -17.08 18.77 5.86
N PRO A 37 -18.08 19.66 5.69
CA PRO A 37 -19.24 19.36 4.85
C PRO A 37 -18.89 18.99 3.40
N SER A 38 -17.80 19.55 2.87
CA SER A 38 -17.28 19.25 1.53
C SER A 38 -16.43 17.97 1.46
N ILE A 39 -15.85 17.53 2.58
CA ILE A 39 -14.98 16.34 2.66
C ILE A 39 -15.80 15.05 2.81
N GLU A 40 -16.84 15.07 3.64
CA GLU A 40 -17.59 13.88 4.05
C GLU A 40 -18.16 13.06 2.88
N PRO A 41 -18.81 13.67 1.86
CA PRO A 41 -19.30 12.92 0.70
C PRO A 41 -18.18 12.27 -0.11
N LEU A 42 -17.01 12.93 -0.22
CA LEU A 42 -15.85 12.38 -0.91
C LEU A 42 -15.22 11.24 -0.11
N LEU A 43 -15.17 11.37 1.22
CA LEU A 43 -14.66 10.33 2.10
C LEU A 43 -15.50 9.06 2.03
N GLN A 44 -16.84 9.17 1.91
CA GLN A 44 -17.71 8.02 1.71
C GLN A 44 -17.43 7.32 0.38
N ARG A 45 -17.41 8.07 -0.73
CA ARG A 45 -17.08 7.51 -2.06
C ARG A 45 -15.71 6.83 -2.08
N LEU A 46 -14.74 7.41 -1.39
CA LEU A 46 -13.39 6.88 -1.27
C LEU A 46 -13.35 5.59 -0.44
N SER A 47 -14.14 5.50 0.62
CA SER A 47 -14.28 4.28 1.42
C SER A 47 -14.88 3.14 0.60
N ASP A 48 -15.93 3.43 -0.18
CA ASP A 48 -16.57 2.45 -1.06
C ASP A 48 -15.61 1.95 -2.17
N ALA A 49 -14.84 2.87 -2.76
CA ALA A 49 -13.82 2.55 -3.75
C ALA A 49 -12.69 1.71 -3.14
N THR A 50 -12.23 2.06 -1.94
CA THR A 50 -11.18 1.31 -1.23
C THR A 50 -11.64 -0.10 -0.89
N GLN A 51 -12.86 -0.25 -0.37
CA GLN A 51 -13.45 -1.56 -0.08
C GLN A 51 -13.54 -2.40 -1.36
N THR A 52 -14.01 -1.81 -2.45
CA THR A 52 -14.08 -2.48 -3.75
C THR A 52 -12.70 -2.94 -4.22
N ALA A 53 -11.69 -2.06 -4.16
CA ALA A 53 -10.32 -2.35 -4.57
C ALA A 53 -9.66 -3.44 -3.73
N SER A 54 -9.92 -3.47 -2.42
CA SER A 54 -9.39 -4.50 -1.51
C SER A 54 -9.90 -5.91 -1.85
N CYS A 55 -11.13 -6.02 -2.35
CA CYS A 55 -11.76 -7.28 -2.71
C CYS A 55 -11.38 -7.79 -4.12
N VAL A 56 -10.74 -6.97 -4.94
CA VAL A 56 -10.34 -7.39 -6.29
C VAL A 56 -9.12 -8.30 -6.20
N VAL A 57 -9.25 -9.50 -6.74
CA VAL A 57 -8.10 -10.39 -6.94
C VAL A 57 -7.42 -9.99 -8.25
N PRO A 58 -6.11 -9.66 -8.25
CA PRO A 58 -5.41 -9.33 -9.48
C PRO A 58 -5.28 -10.58 -10.38
N LYS A 59 -6.26 -10.81 -11.27
CA LYS A 59 -6.26 -11.91 -12.24
C LYS A 59 -6.19 -11.36 -13.65
N SER A 60 -5.00 -10.98 -14.14
CA SER A 60 -4.85 -10.39 -15.49
C SER A 60 -5.95 -9.36 -15.82
N ALA A 61 -6.46 -8.67 -14.79
CA ALA A 61 -7.79 -8.04 -14.85
C ALA A 61 -7.75 -6.81 -15.76
N LEU A 62 -6.56 -6.31 -16.02
CA LEU A 62 -6.31 -5.17 -16.86
C LEU A 62 -5.44 -5.56 -18.04
N LYS A 63 -5.80 -5.03 -19.21
CA LYS A 63 -4.88 -4.96 -20.33
C LYS A 63 -3.68 -4.12 -19.91
N LYS A 64 -2.47 -4.46 -20.40
CA LYS A 64 -1.21 -3.77 -20.08
C LYS A 64 -1.30 -2.24 -20.15
N ARG A 65 -1.93 -1.69 -21.19
CA ARG A 65 -2.14 -0.23 -21.34
C ARG A 65 -2.94 0.37 -20.18
N SER A 66 -4.04 -0.29 -19.79
CA SER A 66 -4.87 0.15 -18.66
C SER A 66 -4.11 0.03 -17.33
N GLY A 67 -3.20 -0.94 -17.21
CA GLY A 67 -2.27 -1.03 -16.09
C GLY A 67 -1.35 0.17 -15.98
N VAL A 68 -0.71 0.58 -17.09
CA VAL A 68 0.18 1.75 -17.11
C VAL A 68 -0.57 3.04 -16.73
N GLU A 69 -1.76 3.26 -17.31
CA GLU A 69 -2.58 4.42 -16.98
C GLU A 69 -3.00 4.43 -15.49
N LEU A 70 -3.33 3.25 -14.94
CA LEU A 70 -3.68 3.10 -13.52
C LEU A 70 -2.48 3.38 -12.60
N ALA A 71 -1.28 2.87 -12.94
CA ALA A 71 -0.06 3.13 -12.19
C ALA A 71 0.30 4.63 -12.16
N SER A 72 0.13 5.34 -13.28
CA SER A 72 0.37 6.80 -13.35
C SER A 72 -0.53 7.53 -12.37
N ARG A 73 -1.85 7.26 -12.42
CA ARG A 73 -2.83 7.90 -11.53
C ARG A 73 -2.60 7.58 -10.07
N ALA A 74 -2.28 6.33 -9.76
CA ALA A 74 -1.93 5.90 -8.41
C ALA A 74 -0.75 6.74 -7.87
N ARG A 75 0.30 6.92 -8.67
CA ARG A 75 1.48 7.70 -8.29
C ARG A 75 1.16 9.19 -8.16
N GLU A 76 0.38 9.77 -9.08
CA GLU A 76 -0.08 11.16 -9.00
C GLU A 76 -0.87 11.42 -7.71
N LEU A 77 -1.87 10.58 -7.41
CA LEU A 77 -2.69 10.71 -6.21
C LEU A 77 -1.84 10.59 -4.94
N PHE A 78 -0.91 9.63 -4.89
CA PHE A 78 -0.03 9.46 -3.75
C PHE A 78 0.89 10.68 -3.53
N ASN A 79 1.48 11.20 -4.60
CA ASN A 79 2.33 12.38 -4.54
C ASN A 79 1.55 13.63 -4.12
N LEU A 80 0.31 13.78 -4.58
CA LEU A 80 -0.58 14.86 -4.13
C LEU A 80 -0.84 14.76 -2.63
N CYS A 81 -1.12 13.56 -2.10
CA CYS A 81 -1.31 13.39 -0.66
C CYS A 81 -0.07 13.80 0.14
N VAL A 82 1.13 13.42 -0.33
CA VAL A 82 2.41 13.79 0.30
C VAL A 82 2.64 15.30 0.21
N ALA A 83 2.36 15.94 -0.92
CA ALA A 83 2.50 17.37 -1.08
C ALA A 83 1.51 18.14 -0.19
N SER A 84 0.24 17.73 -0.16
CA SER A 84 -0.81 18.33 0.66
C SER A 84 -0.56 18.22 2.16
N GLU A 85 0.16 17.21 2.62
CA GLU A 85 0.61 17.08 4.01
C GLU A 85 1.78 18.02 4.32
N ARG A 86 2.78 18.09 3.43
CA ARG A 86 3.96 18.97 3.61
C ARG A 86 3.64 20.46 3.57
N SER A 87 2.66 20.85 2.75
CA SER A 87 2.25 22.25 2.60
C SER A 87 1.46 22.80 3.79
N GLN A 88 1.08 21.97 4.76
CA GLN A 88 0.28 22.40 5.91
C GLN A 88 1.10 22.44 7.20
N SER A 89 1.19 23.64 7.75
CA SER A 89 1.89 23.95 9.00
C SER A 89 0.84 24.04 10.12
N ALA A 90 0.74 22.98 10.92
CA ALA A 90 -0.02 22.85 12.18
C ALA A 90 -1.56 22.74 12.08
N GLU A 91 -2.08 21.70 12.75
CA GLU A 91 -3.48 21.30 12.97
C GLU A 91 -4.37 21.13 11.73
N MET A 92 -4.22 19.97 11.07
CA MET A 92 -5.21 19.49 10.11
C MET A 92 -6.47 19.02 10.82
N LEU A 93 -7.64 19.34 10.25
CA LEU A 93 -8.91 18.75 10.70
C LEU A 93 -8.81 17.22 10.66
N PRO A 94 -9.28 16.49 11.70
CA PRO A 94 -9.24 15.03 11.73
C PRO A 94 -9.85 14.38 10.49
N VAL A 95 -10.94 14.96 9.96
CA VAL A 95 -11.62 14.45 8.77
C VAL A 95 -10.78 14.61 7.49
N ARG A 96 -9.97 15.67 7.41
CA ARG A 96 -9.02 15.88 6.32
C ARG A 96 -7.84 14.91 6.42
N THR A 97 -7.32 14.67 7.63
CA THR A 97 -6.31 13.64 7.87
C THR A 97 -6.81 12.26 7.42
N LYS A 98 -8.05 11.92 7.78
CA LYS A 98 -8.70 10.68 7.34
C LYS A 98 -8.87 10.61 5.83
N LEU A 99 -9.26 11.70 5.16
CA LEU A 99 -9.33 11.78 3.70
C LEU A 99 -7.97 11.52 3.03
N LEU A 100 -6.90 12.17 3.51
CA LEU A 100 -5.55 11.96 2.98
C LEU A 100 -5.09 10.53 3.18
N LEU A 101 -5.33 9.96 4.37
CA LEU A 101 -4.97 8.59 4.69
C LEU A 101 -5.69 7.57 3.79
N GLN A 102 -7.01 7.70 3.65
CA GLN A 102 -7.80 6.85 2.75
C GLN A 102 -7.40 7.04 1.28
N SER A 103 -6.99 8.25 0.88
CA SER A 103 -6.56 8.53 -0.50
C SER A 103 -5.24 7.82 -0.81
N ARG A 104 -4.30 7.79 0.15
CA ARG A 104 -3.05 7.03 0.02
C ARG A 104 -3.31 5.53 -0.04
N LEU A 105 -4.29 5.02 0.72
CA LEU A 105 -4.70 3.62 0.66
C LEU A 105 -5.26 3.25 -0.72
N LEU A 106 -6.18 4.06 -1.26
CA LEU A 106 -6.69 3.84 -2.61
C LEU A 106 -5.56 3.87 -3.65
N ALA A 107 -4.65 4.86 -3.57
CA ALA A 107 -3.49 4.94 -4.46
C ALA A 107 -2.62 3.68 -4.39
N PHE A 108 -2.36 3.16 -3.20
CA PHE A 108 -1.63 1.89 -3.01
C PHE A 108 -2.37 0.71 -3.67
N LEU A 109 -3.68 0.56 -3.44
CA LEU A 109 -4.47 -0.52 -4.02
C LEU A 109 -4.51 -0.43 -5.56
N MET A 110 -4.62 0.78 -6.10
CA MET A 110 -4.52 1.04 -7.54
C MET A 110 -3.15 0.62 -8.10
N MET A 111 -2.06 0.96 -7.40
CA MET A 111 -0.70 0.55 -7.80
C MET A 111 -0.57 -0.97 -7.77
N HIS A 112 -1.04 -1.63 -6.72
CA HIS A 112 -1.03 -3.08 -6.62
C HIS A 112 -1.77 -3.73 -7.81
N LEU A 113 -2.98 -3.27 -8.12
CA LEU A 113 -3.75 -3.76 -9.28
C LEU A 113 -3.06 -3.51 -10.62
N ALA A 114 -2.34 -2.38 -10.76
CA ALA A 114 -1.61 -2.04 -11.97
C ALA A 114 -0.36 -2.92 -12.20
N LEU A 115 0.36 -3.27 -11.14
CA LEU A 115 1.57 -4.08 -11.22
C LEU A 115 1.28 -5.55 -11.55
N TRP A 116 0.12 -6.06 -11.15
CA TRP A 116 -0.30 -7.44 -11.43
C TRP A 116 -1.07 -7.57 -12.76
N THR A 117 -0.69 -6.78 -13.76
CA THR A 117 -1.23 -6.88 -15.13
C THR A 117 -0.57 -8.02 -15.90
N GLY A 118 -0.95 -9.26 -15.61
CA GLY A 118 -0.40 -10.43 -16.31
C GLY A 118 -0.65 -11.73 -15.55
N ASP A 119 0.17 -12.73 -15.88
CA ASP A 119 0.16 -14.03 -15.20
C ASP A 119 1.09 -13.98 -13.98
N GLU A 120 0.55 -14.30 -12.80
CA GLU A 120 1.25 -14.49 -11.51
C GLU A 120 2.42 -13.52 -11.20
N GLY A 121 2.28 -12.24 -11.53
CA GLY A 121 3.30 -11.22 -11.27
C GLY A 121 4.64 -11.49 -11.96
N LEU A 122 4.67 -12.27 -13.05
CA LEU A 122 5.89 -12.66 -13.76
C LEU A 122 6.64 -11.46 -14.36
N ASP A 123 5.92 -10.41 -14.74
CA ASP A 123 6.50 -9.18 -15.32
C ASP A 123 6.99 -8.17 -14.26
N VAL A 124 6.74 -8.43 -12.97
CA VAL A 124 7.11 -7.52 -11.87
C VAL A 124 8.63 -7.49 -11.71
N LYS A 125 9.20 -6.28 -11.75
CA LYS A 125 10.64 -6.04 -11.58
C LYS A 125 10.96 -5.48 -10.19
N MET A 126 12.24 -5.47 -9.83
CA MET A 126 12.69 -4.95 -8.53
C MET A 126 12.33 -3.47 -8.32
N GLY A 127 12.41 -2.64 -9.35
CA GLY A 127 11.96 -1.24 -9.26
C GLY A 127 10.45 -1.07 -9.01
N ASP A 128 9.61 -2.01 -9.48
CA ASP A 128 8.17 -2.01 -9.20
C ASP A 128 7.90 -2.39 -7.74
N VAL A 129 8.66 -3.36 -7.24
CA VAL A 129 8.66 -3.80 -5.84
C VAL A 129 9.07 -2.62 -4.94
N GLU A 130 10.20 -1.98 -5.22
CA GLU A 130 10.70 -0.83 -4.44
C GLU A 130 9.66 0.29 -4.35
N LEU A 131 9.07 0.67 -5.49
CA LEU A 131 8.00 1.66 -5.52
C LEU A 131 6.85 1.25 -4.61
N LEU A 132 6.34 0.02 -4.76
CA LEU A 132 5.20 -0.43 -4.00
C LEU A 132 5.52 -0.43 -2.50
N PHE A 133 6.68 -0.96 -2.09
CA PHE A 133 7.08 -0.99 -0.69
C PHE A 133 7.22 0.42 -0.10
N SER A 134 7.70 1.40 -0.87
CA SER A 134 7.73 2.80 -0.43
C SER A 134 6.33 3.36 -0.08
N MET A 135 5.28 2.85 -0.75
CA MET A 135 3.88 3.19 -0.44
C MET A 135 3.38 2.37 0.74
N VAL A 136 3.67 1.06 0.79
CA VAL A 136 3.32 0.15 1.89
C VAL A 136 3.78 0.71 3.23
N PHE A 137 5.06 1.09 3.34
CA PHE A 137 5.63 1.55 4.61
C PHE A 137 4.96 2.82 5.11
N LYS A 138 4.67 3.77 4.21
CA LYS A 138 3.95 4.99 4.57
C LYS A 138 2.50 4.71 4.98
N VAL A 139 1.78 3.88 4.23
CA VAL A 139 0.36 3.63 4.47
C VAL A 139 0.15 2.75 5.70
N ALA A 140 0.87 1.62 5.80
CA ALA A 140 0.74 0.69 6.91
C ALA A 140 1.08 1.34 8.25
N THR A 141 2.17 2.13 8.30
CA THR A 141 2.57 2.83 9.54
C THR A 141 1.48 3.77 10.04
N LEU A 142 0.83 4.52 9.15
CA LEU A 142 -0.25 5.43 9.52
C LEU A 142 -1.49 4.69 10.06
N PHE A 143 -1.81 3.51 9.50
CA PHE A 143 -2.96 2.71 9.95
C PHE A 143 -2.69 1.84 11.18
N ILE A 144 -1.44 1.47 11.48
CA ILE A 144 -1.11 0.72 12.71
C ILE A 144 -1.37 1.60 13.95
N GLY A 145 -1.17 2.91 13.84
CA GLY A 145 -1.49 3.88 14.88
C GLY A 145 -2.98 4.25 14.97
N ASP A 146 -3.81 3.85 14.01
CA ASP A 146 -5.25 4.13 13.99
C ASP A 146 -6.02 3.11 14.87
N GLU A 147 -7.22 3.47 15.34
CA GLU A 147 -8.07 2.56 16.11
C GLU A 147 -8.57 1.38 15.24
N ASP A 148 -8.74 1.59 13.94
CA ASP A 148 -9.07 0.55 12.96
C ASP A 148 -7.86 0.16 12.11
N HIS A 149 -7.09 -0.81 12.62
CA HIS A 149 -5.94 -1.36 11.92
C HIS A 149 -6.31 -2.33 10.76
N GLY A 150 -7.60 -2.49 10.41
CA GLY A 150 -8.04 -3.39 9.32
C GLY A 150 -7.45 -3.02 7.96
N SER A 151 -7.21 -1.73 7.73
CA SER A 151 -6.52 -1.25 6.53
C SER A 151 -5.03 -1.62 6.52
N ALA A 152 -4.35 -1.61 7.67
CA ALA A 152 -2.96 -2.07 7.79
C ALA A 152 -2.84 -3.56 7.48
N VAL A 153 -3.80 -4.37 7.95
CA VAL A 153 -3.89 -5.81 7.62
C VAL A 153 -3.95 -5.99 6.10
N THR A 154 -4.84 -5.25 5.43
CA THR A 154 -5.02 -5.33 3.97
C THR A 154 -3.71 -4.97 3.24
N VAL A 155 -3.08 -3.85 3.61
CA VAL A 155 -1.84 -3.38 2.99
C VAL A 155 -0.70 -4.39 3.15
N LEU A 156 -0.50 -4.93 4.36
CA LEU A 156 0.56 -5.89 4.62
C LEU A 156 0.28 -7.27 4.01
N GLN A 157 -0.98 -7.70 3.89
CA GLN A 157 -1.35 -8.90 3.13
C GLN A 157 -0.96 -8.76 1.66
N LYS A 158 -1.24 -7.60 1.05
CA LYS A 158 -0.83 -7.32 -0.33
C LYS A 158 0.68 -7.22 -0.49
N ALA A 159 1.39 -6.61 0.46
CA ALA A 159 2.85 -6.56 0.46
C ALA A 159 3.48 -7.97 0.56
N ALA A 160 2.87 -8.87 1.33
CA ALA A 160 3.32 -10.26 1.44
C ALA A 160 3.41 -10.95 0.08
N GLU A 161 2.46 -10.68 -0.84
CA GLU A 161 2.45 -11.25 -2.19
C GLU A 161 3.74 -10.90 -2.96
N TYR A 162 4.36 -9.75 -2.70
CA TYR A 162 5.62 -9.34 -3.33
C TYR A 162 6.85 -9.92 -2.65
N THR A 163 6.80 -10.14 -1.32
CA THR A 163 7.90 -10.85 -0.62
C THR A 163 8.09 -12.28 -1.14
N LEU A 164 7.00 -12.91 -1.59
CA LEU A 164 7.03 -14.24 -2.22
C LEU A 164 7.76 -14.24 -3.58
N LEU A 165 7.96 -13.07 -4.19
CA LEU A 165 8.71 -12.93 -5.44
C LEU A 165 10.23 -12.87 -5.21
N PHE A 166 10.70 -12.54 -4.00
CA PHE A 166 12.13 -12.36 -3.74
C PHE A 166 13.00 -13.57 -4.09
N PRO A 167 12.64 -14.83 -3.75
CA PRO A 167 13.46 -15.98 -4.13
C PRO A 167 13.66 -16.11 -5.64
N ARG A 168 12.69 -15.64 -6.43
CA ARG A 168 12.74 -15.65 -7.90
C ARG A 168 13.54 -14.47 -8.45
N LEU A 169 13.42 -13.30 -7.84
CA LEU A 169 14.07 -12.07 -8.31
C LEU A 169 15.56 -12.05 -7.98
N ARG A 170 15.92 -12.38 -6.72
CA ARG A 170 17.28 -12.27 -6.16
C ARG A 170 18.41 -12.86 -7.03
N PRO A 171 18.27 -14.03 -7.68
CA PRO A 171 19.33 -14.59 -8.51
C PRO A 171 19.74 -13.72 -9.70
N SER A 172 18.89 -12.77 -10.12
CA SER A 172 19.13 -11.88 -11.26
C SER A 172 19.47 -10.43 -10.88
N LEU A 173 19.45 -10.11 -9.58
CA LEU A 173 19.69 -8.75 -9.09
C LEU A 173 21.18 -8.44 -9.06
N ASP A 174 21.52 -7.18 -9.29
CA ASP A 174 22.85 -6.68 -8.96
C ASP A 174 23.03 -6.56 -7.43
N PRO A 175 24.26 -6.30 -6.93
CA PRO A 175 24.50 -6.21 -5.49
C PRO A 175 23.65 -5.17 -4.75
N ASP A 176 23.38 -4.02 -5.37
CA ASP A 176 22.63 -2.92 -4.76
C ASP A 176 21.14 -3.27 -4.69
N GLU A 177 20.58 -3.84 -5.76
CA GLU A 177 19.22 -4.35 -5.81
C GLU A 177 19.00 -5.53 -4.85
N LEU A 178 20.02 -6.38 -4.68
CA LEU A 178 19.98 -7.51 -3.74
C LEU A 178 19.93 -7.01 -2.29
N GLU A 179 20.78 -6.05 -1.92
CA GLU A 179 20.76 -5.40 -0.61
C GLU A 179 19.42 -4.73 -0.35
N LEU A 180 18.92 -3.96 -1.33
CA LEU A 180 17.59 -3.36 -1.29
C LEU A 180 16.52 -4.41 -1.03
N SER A 181 16.55 -5.56 -1.70
CA SER A 181 15.56 -6.62 -1.50
C SER A 181 15.55 -7.19 -0.08
N HIS A 182 16.71 -7.30 0.57
CA HIS A 182 16.78 -7.76 1.97
C HIS A 182 16.27 -6.69 2.93
N ARG A 183 16.63 -5.42 2.70
CA ARG A 183 16.15 -4.29 3.50
C ARG A 183 14.64 -4.15 3.44
N LEU A 184 14.04 -4.23 2.24
CA LEU A 184 12.58 -4.20 2.06
C LEU A 184 11.89 -5.37 2.78
N GLU A 185 12.46 -6.58 2.72
CA GLU A 185 11.93 -7.75 3.45
C GLU A 185 11.99 -7.52 4.97
N ALA A 186 13.10 -7.01 5.48
CA ALA A 186 13.27 -6.75 6.91
C ALA A 186 12.29 -5.68 7.42
N GLU A 187 12.15 -4.55 6.73
CA GLU A 187 11.20 -3.49 7.09
C GLU A 187 9.75 -3.98 7.06
N TYR A 188 9.39 -4.79 6.06
CA TYR A 188 8.08 -5.45 6.02
C TYR A 188 7.83 -6.36 7.22
N LEU A 189 8.79 -7.22 7.56
CA LEU A 189 8.68 -8.15 8.69
C LEU A 189 8.51 -7.40 10.02
N ILE A 190 9.14 -6.23 10.16
CA ILE A 190 8.99 -5.40 11.36
C ILE A 190 7.60 -4.80 11.43
N LEU A 191 7.08 -4.21 10.34
CA LEU A 191 5.70 -3.72 10.34
C LEU A 191 4.69 -4.85 10.58
N ARG A 192 4.97 -6.05 10.07
CA ARG A 192 4.14 -7.24 10.34
C ARG A 192 4.20 -7.68 11.80
N THR A 193 5.36 -7.51 12.45
CA THR A 193 5.56 -7.72 13.89
C THR A 193 4.76 -6.70 14.70
N ALA A 194 4.88 -5.41 14.38
CA ALA A 194 4.13 -4.34 15.04
C ALA A 194 2.61 -4.55 14.93
N LEU A 195 2.12 -4.89 13.74
CA LEU A 195 0.71 -5.24 13.54
C LEU A 195 0.29 -6.47 14.36
N ALA A 196 1.13 -7.52 14.41
CA ALA A 196 0.82 -8.71 15.20
C ALA A 196 0.73 -8.40 16.71
N LEU A 197 1.59 -7.52 17.22
CA LEU A 197 1.52 -7.04 18.60
C LEU A 197 0.23 -6.25 18.85
N LYS A 198 -0.15 -5.35 17.93
CA LYS A 198 -1.41 -4.61 17.98
C LYS A 198 -2.64 -5.53 18.02
N GLU A 199 -2.60 -6.63 17.26
CA GLU A 199 -3.63 -7.67 17.24
C GLU A 199 -3.55 -8.65 18.44
N SER A 200 -2.64 -8.44 19.39
CA SER A 200 -2.36 -9.35 20.52
C SER A 200 -1.96 -10.77 20.11
N ARG A 201 -1.35 -10.93 18.92
CA ARG A 201 -0.84 -12.20 18.36
C ARG A 201 0.66 -12.34 18.60
N ILE A 202 1.03 -12.61 19.86
CA ILE A 202 2.43 -12.63 20.29
C ILE A 202 3.25 -13.72 19.58
N ASP A 203 2.67 -14.89 19.35
CA ASP A 203 3.30 -16.00 18.62
C ASP A 203 3.69 -15.60 17.19
N VAL A 204 2.81 -14.88 16.50
CA VAL A 204 3.07 -14.35 15.16
C VAL A 204 4.15 -13.28 15.22
N ALA A 205 4.09 -12.38 16.22
CA ALA A 205 5.09 -11.33 16.40
C ALA A 205 6.50 -11.92 16.62
N GLU A 206 6.65 -12.90 17.51
CA GLU A 206 7.92 -13.58 17.78
C GLU A 206 8.49 -14.26 16.53
N HIS A 207 7.63 -14.97 15.79
CA HIS A 207 8.04 -15.65 14.56
C HIS A 207 8.51 -14.66 13.48
N MET A 208 7.84 -13.53 13.32
CA MET A 208 8.23 -12.50 12.35
C MET A 208 9.53 -11.81 12.78
N TYR A 209 9.67 -11.48 14.08
CA TYR A 209 10.86 -10.86 14.63
C TYR A 209 12.10 -11.77 14.51
N ALA A 210 11.95 -13.08 14.72
CA ALA A 210 13.04 -14.04 14.52
C ALA A 210 13.61 -14.02 13.08
N LYS A 211 12.78 -13.73 12.07
CA LYS A 211 13.23 -13.54 10.69
C LYS A 211 13.94 -12.21 10.47
N VAL A 212 13.53 -11.15 11.16
CA VAL A 212 14.21 -9.85 11.14
C VAL A 212 15.66 -10.00 11.60
N GLU A 213 15.90 -10.76 12.68
CA GLU A 213 17.27 -10.99 13.18
C GLU A 213 18.17 -11.68 12.14
N GLN A 214 17.61 -12.52 11.26
CA GLN A 214 18.36 -13.14 10.16
C GLN A 214 18.76 -12.12 9.08
N LEU A 215 17.98 -11.03 8.94
CA LEU A 215 18.20 -9.97 7.96
C LEU A 215 18.85 -8.72 8.58
N ARG A 216 19.26 -8.78 9.84
CA ARG A 216 19.75 -7.62 10.61
C ARG A 216 20.94 -6.92 9.95
N ALA A 217 21.80 -7.65 9.25
CA ALA A 217 22.94 -7.09 8.53
C ALA A 217 22.54 -6.18 7.36
N SER A 218 21.30 -6.27 6.85
CA SER A 218 20.77 -5.43 5.76
C SER A 218 19.98 -4.21 6.24
N LEU A 219 19.81 -4.03 7.56
CA LEU A 219 19.17 -2.84 8.12
C LEU A 219 20.23 -1.76 8.30
N ASP A 220 20.11 -0.67 7.55
CA ASP A 220 20.92 0.52 7.81
C ASP A 220 20.48 1.20 9.12
N PRO A 221 21.35 2.01 9.76
CA PRO A 221 21.03 2.67 11.02
C PRO A 221 19.77 3.54 10.98
N THR A 222 19.47 4.15 9.83
CA THR A 222 18.29 5.01 9.64
C THR A 222 17.02 4.18 9.60
N SER A 223 17.04 3.06 8.87
CA SER A 223 15.96 2.08 8.92
C SER A 223 15.79 1.60 10.36
N ALA A 224 16.84 1.17 11.06
CA ALA A 224 16.73 0.69 12.44
C ALA A 224 16.12 1.72 13.41
N GLU A 225 16.46 3.00 13.28
CA GLU A 225 15.88 4.10 14.08
C GLU A 225 14.39 4.32 13.76
N ASN A 226 14.03 4.42 12.47
CA ASN A 226 12.63 4.54 12.04
C ASN A 226 11.80 3.34 12.55
N LEU A 227 12.39 2.15 12.55
CA LEU A 227 11.76 0.92 13.02
C LEU A 227 11.56 0.92 14.55
N ALA A 228 12.52 1.44 15.31
CA ALA A 228 12.40 1.60 16.76
C ALA A 228 11.36 2.67 17.16
N GLU A 229 11.12 3.66 16.31
CA GLU A 229 10.05 4.65 16.47
C GLU A 229 8.68 4.02 16.18
N MET A 230 8.55 3.24 15.10
CA MET A 230 7.32 2.52 14.73
C MET A 230 6.89 1.49 15.79
N ALA A 231 7.84 0.78 16.40
CA ALA A 231 7.52 -0.15 17.49
C ALA A 231 7.00 0.58 18.74
N ARG A 232 7.47 1.81 19.00
CA ARG A 232 7.04 2.63 20.14
C ARG A 232 5.63 3.20 20.00
N THR A 233 5.17 3.43 18.77
CA THR A 233 3.80 3.94 18.51
C THR A 233 2.73 2.84 18.48
N SER A 234 3.14 1.57 18.51
CA SER A 234 2.27 0.40 18.39
C SER A 234 1.88 -0.24 19.74
N VAL A 235 2.53 0.16 20.84
CA VAL A 235 2.31 -0.29 22.23
C VAL A 235 1.54 0.78 23.01
#